data_AF-A0A945DWN1-F1
#
_entry.id   AF-A0A945DWN1-F1
#
_cell.length_a   1.000
_cell.length_b   1.000
_cell.length_c   1.000
_cell.angle_alpha   90.00
_cell.angle_beta   90.00
_cell.angle_gamma   90.00
#
_symmetry.space_group_name_H-M   'P 1'
#
loop_
_entity.id
_entity.type
_entity.pdbx_description
1 polymer ?
#
loop_
_entity_poly.entity_id
_entity_poly.type
_entity_poly.pdbx_seq_one_letter_code
_entity_poly.pdbx_strand_id
1 'polypeptide(L)'
;VPRLTLIVRNAFGGAYCAWNSYHVGGDFVFALPSARIAVMGPAGRQYVYKDEFREILKIFQQSLDSGVEEHEAAIVRDKAMAKLTLRYERELLNPEEALRLGSVSSIVMPGHSRKVLGNTLCYLLRHYQPSAMNGPQRE
;
A
#
# COMPACT_ATOMS: atom_id res chain seq x y z
N VAL A 1 -8.52 16.10 19.46
CA VAL A 1 -7.19 15.63 19.95
C VAL A 1 -6.28 15.35 18.77
N PRO A 2 -4.96 15.59 18.87
CA PRO A 2 -3.98 15.26 17.84
C PRO A 2 -3.92 13.75 17.51
N ARG A 3 -3.76 13.41 16.24
CA ARG A 3 -3.81 12.05 15.69
C ARG A 3 -2.66 11.82 14.72
N LEU A 4 -1.78 10.88 15.07
CA LEU A 4 -0.64 10.49 14.25
C LEU A 4 -0.75 9.01 13.89
N THR A 5 -0.54 8.68 12.62
CA THR A 5 -0.52 7.30 12.14
C THR A 5 0.86 6.97 11.59
N LEU A 6 1.44 5.82 11.95
CA LEU A 6 2.67 5.31 11.35
C LEU A 6 2.41 3.95 10.70
N ILE A 7 2.47 3.90 9.38
CA ILE A 7 2.33 2.67 8.59
C ILE A 7 3.68 1.94 8.58
N VAL A 8 3.72 0.79 9.25
CA VAL A 8 4.96 0.00 9.40
C VAL A 8 5.19 -0.95 8.22
N ARG A 9 4.12 -1.61 7.73
CA ARG A 9 4.28 -2.67 6.71
C ARG A 9 3.18 -2.76 5.67
N ASN A 10 1.93 -3.03 6.02
CA ASN A 10 0.87 -3.25 5.04
C ASN A 10 -0.31 -2.33 5.37
N ALA A 11 -0.80 -1.58 4.39
CA ALA A 11 -2.01 -0.78 4.50
C ALA A 11 -2.79 -0.89 3.18
N PHE A 12 -3.85 -1.71 3.19
CA PHE A 12 -4.59 -2.05 1.96
C PHE A 12 -6.04 -1.58 2.02
N GLY A 13 -6.47 -0.85 0.99
CA GLY A 13 -7.87 -0.52 0.73
C GLY A 13 -8.63 -0.02 1.95
N GLY A 14 -9.72 -0.72 2.28
CA GLY A 14 -10.59 -0.35 3.42
C GLY A 14 -9.88 -0.40 4.77
N ALA A 15 -8.88 -1.26 4.96
CA ALA A 15 -8.13 -1.32 6.20
C ALA A 15 -7.31 -0.03 6.42
N TYR A 16 -6.70 0.52 5.36
CA TYR A 16 -6.06 1.84 5.42
C TYR A 16 -7.10 2.92 5.76
N CYS A 17 -8.23 2.92 5.05
CA CYS A 17 -9.26 3.95 5.24
C CYS A 17 -9.79 3.98 6.68
N ALA A 18 -10.02 2.80 7.27
CA ALA A 18 -10.52 2.65 8.63
C ALA A 18 -9.47 2.96 9.72
N TRP A 19 -8.18 2.92 9.41
CA TRP A 19 -7.10 3.09 10.40
C TRP A 19 -6.54 4.51 10.38
N ASN A 20 -7.33 5.47 10.86
CA ASN A 20 -6.92 6.86 11.04
C ASN A 20 -6.12 7.42 9.83
N SER A 21 -6.65 7.15 8.63
CA SER A 21 -6.16 7.71 7.38
C SER A 21 -6.32 9.22 7.34
N TYR A 22 -5.61 9.85 6.43
CA TYR A 22 -5.71 11.29 6.22
C TYR A 22 -7.17 11.72 5.95
N HIS A 23 -7.91 10.92 5.17
CA HIS A 23 -9.29 11.22 4.80
C HIS A 23 -10.32 11.05 5.94
N VAL A 24 -10.01 10.31 7.00
CA VAL A 24 -10.89 10.19 8.18
C VAL A 24 -10.53 11.19 9.30
N GLY A 25 -9.60 12.10 9.04
CA GLY A 25 -9.21 13.16 9.97
C GLY A 25 -7.96 12.86 10.79
N GLY A 26 -7.07 11.99 10.29
CA GLY A 26 -5.71 11.89 10.84
C GLY A 26 -4.89 13.13 10.50
N ASP A 27 -4.27 13.78 11.49
CA ASP A 27 -3.53 15.03 11.27
C ASP A 27 -2.25 14.79 10.44
N PHE A 28 -1.52 13.71 10.75
CA PHE A 28 -0.34 13.31 9.99
C PHE A 28 -0.28 11.78 9.84
N VAL A 29 -0.06 11.34 8.60
CA VAL A 29 0.13 9.93 8.26
C VAL A 29 1.57 9.73 7.79
N PHE A 30 2.32 8.93 8.52
CA PHE A 30 3.69 8.55 8.19
C PHE A 30 3.73 7.14 7.64
N ALA A 31 4.72 6.86 6.78
CA ALA A 31 5.01 5.50 6.33
C ALA A 31 6.49 5.17 6.48
N LEU A 32 6.81 3.92 6.81
CA LEU A 32 8.17 3.42 6.66
C LEU A 32 8.47 3.13 5.18
N PRO A 33 9.74 3.14 4.73
CA PRO A 33 10.12 2.79 3.36
C PRO A 33 9.70 1.37 2.96
N SER A 34 9.58 0.47 3.95
CA SER A 34 9.11 -0.91 3.76
C SER A 34 7.58 -1.03 3.67
N ALA A 35 6.85 0.07 3.80
CA ALA A 35 5.39 0.04 3.80
C ALA A 35 4.83 -0.18 2.38
N ARG A 36 3.93 -1.16 2.27
CA ARG A 36 3.15 -1.50 1.10
C ARG A 36 1.77 -0.89 1.27
N ILE A 37 1.48 0.13 0.47
CA ILE A 37 0.26 0.91 0.54
C ILE A 37 -0.39 0.86 -0.84
N ALA A 38 -1.60 0.33 -0.93
CA ALA A 38 -2.34 0.22 -2.19
C ALA A 38 -3.82 -0.04 -1.92
N VAL A 39 -4.64 -0.03 -2.97
CA VAL A 39 -6.05 -0.46 -2.87
C VAL A 39 -6.14 -1.95 -2.51
N MET A 40 -5.23 -2.77 -3.04
CA MET A 40 -5.22 -4.22 -2.87
C MET A 40 -3.79 -4.77 -2.93
N GLY A 41 -3.58 -5.94 -2.31
CA GLY A 41 -2.28 -6.62 -2.31
C GLY A 41 -1.85 -7.14 -3.69
N PRO A 42 -0.81 -7.98 -3.77
CA PRO A 42 -0.24 -8.47 -5.03
C PRO A 42 -1.22 -9.19 -5.96
N ALA A 43 -2.28 -9.79 -5.40
CA ALA A 43 -3.37 -10.38 -6.19
C ALA A 43 -4.09 -9.35 -7.08
N GLY A 44 -3.98 -8.06 -6.75
CA GLY A 44 -4.54 -6.96 -7.53
C GLY A 44 -4.00 -6.81 -8.94
N ARG A 45 -2.83 -7.40 -9.23
CA ARG A 45 -2.23 -7.40 -10.58
C ARG A 45 -3.18 -7.92 -11.65
N GLN A 46 -4.05 -8.87 -11.32
CA GLN A 46 -5.00 -9.46 -12.27
C GLN A 46 -6.14 -8.51 -12.68
N TYR A 47 -6.41 -7.51 -11.84
CA TYR A 47 -7.44 -6.50 -12.10
C TYR A 47 -6.85 -5.27 -12.77
N VAL A 48 -5.64 -4.86 -12.37
CA VAL A 48 -4.96 -3.69 -12.95
C VAL A 48 -4.35 -4.01 -14.31
N TYR A 49 -3.63 -5.13 -14.44
CA TYR A 49 -2.99 -5.59 -15.68
C TYR A 49 -3.76 -6.74 -16.29
N LYS A 50 -5.07 -6.50 -16.50
CA LYS A 50 -6.03 -7.53 -16.88
C LYS A 50 -5.71 -8.17 -18.23
N ASP A 51 -5.25 -7.37 -19.18
CA ASP A 51 -4.99 -7.83 -20.55
C ASP A 51 -3.71 -8.67 -20.61
N GLU A 52 -2.63 -8.22 -19.97
CA GLU A 52 -1.38 -8.98 -19.89
C GLU A 52 -1.56 -10.27 -19.08
N PHE A 53 -2.34 -10.24 -18.00
CA PHE A 53 -2.65 -11.44 -17.22
C PHE A 53 -3.40 -12.48 -18.06
N ARG A 54 -4.38 -12.04 -18.86
CA ARG A 54 -5.12 -12.91 -19.78
C ARG A 54 -4.23 -13.46 -20.91
N GLU A 55 -3.32 -12.65 -21.43
CA GLU A 55 -2.38 -13.07 -22.45
C GLU A 55 -1.45 -14.17 -21.93
N ILE A 56 -0.92 -14.04 -20.71
CA ILE A 56 -0.10 -15.09 -20.08
C ILE A 56 -0.89 -16.40 -19.94
N LEU A 57 -2.16 -16.33 -19.54
CA LEU A 57 -3.03 -17.52 -19.45
C LEU A 57 -3.32 -18.14 -20.81
N LYS A 58 -3.52 -17.33 -21.86
CA LYS A 58 -3.70 -17.81 -23.23
C LYS A 58 -2.46 -18.53 -23.74
N ILE A 59 -1.28 -17.96 -23.54
CA ILE A 59 0.01 -18.57 -23.92
C ILE A 59 0.18 -19.90 -23.18
N PHE A 60 -0.15 -19.95 -21.89
CA PHE A 60 -0.10 -21.19 -21.12
C PHE A 60 -1.02 -22.28 -21.70
N GLN A 61 -2.27 -21.94 -22.01
CA GLN A 61 -3.22 -22.89 -22.61
C GLN A 61 -2.74 -23.36 -24.00
N GLN A 62 -2.25 -22.44 -24.84
CA GLN A 62 -1.72 -22.79 -26.15
C GLN A 62 -0.52 -23.74 -26.08
N SER A 63 0.35 -23.58 -25.08
CA SER A 63 1.48 -24.49 -24.84
C SER A 63 0.99 -25.90 -24.48
N LEU A 64 -0.05 -26.01 -23.64
CA LEU A 64 -0.66 -27.31 -23.30
C LEU A 64 -1.32 -27.95 -24.52
N ASP A 65 -2.05 -27.19 -25.32
CA ASP A 65 -2.70 -27.67 -26.54
C ASP A 65 -1.68 -28.12 -27.60
N SER A 66 -0.48 -27.54 -27.59
CA SER A 66 0.64 -27.91 -28.46
C SER A 66 1.39 -29.16 -27.99
N GLY A 67 0.99 -29.75 -26.85
CA GLY A 67 1.59 -30.96 -26.30
C GLY A 67 2.87 -30.73 -25.49
N VAL A 68 3.14 -29.50 -25.04
CA VAL A 68 4.25 -29.23 -24.10
C VAL A 68 3.89 -29.80 -22.73
N GLU A 69 4.88 -30.39 -22.06
CA GLU A 69 4.74 -30.88 -20.68
C GLU A 69 4.23 -29.76 -19.76
N GLU A 70 3.22 -30.08 -18.93
CA GLU A 70 2.55 -29.11 -18.06
C GLU A 70 3.54 -28.41 -17.13
N HIS A 71 4.56 -29.15 -16.66
CA HIS A 71 5.59 -28.62 -15.78
C HIS A 71 6.41 -27.50 -16.44
N GLU A 72 6.82 -27.70 -17.70
CA GLU A 72 7.61 -26.70 -18.43
C GLU A 72 6.76 -25.47 -18.75
N ALA A 73 5.51 -25.68 -19.18
CA ALA A 73 4.57 -24.60 -19.44
C ALA A 73 4.29 -23.77 -18.16
N ALA A 74 4.18 -24.43 -17.00
CA ALA A 74 3.94 -23.77 -15.71
C ALA A 74 5.13 -22.89 -15.30
N ILE A 75 6.38 -23.35 -15.52
CA ILE A 75 7.58 -22.54 -15.24
C ILE A 75 7.59 -21.25 -16.06
N VAL A 76 7.24 -21.32 -17.35
CA VAL A 76 7.18 -20.13 -18.22
C VAL A 76 6.09 -19.16 -17.76
N ARG A 77 4.89 -19.67 -17.47
CA ARG A 77 3.77 -18.90 -16.91
C ARG A 77 4.18 -18.21 -15.62
N ASP A 78 4.80 -18.93 -14.69
CA ASP A 78 5.15 -18.43 -13.37
C ASP A 78 6.24 -17.34 -13.44
N LYS A 79 7.20 -17.49 -14.36
CA LYS A 79 8.17 -16.42 -14.66
C LYS A 79 7.49 -15.16 -15.18
N ALA A 80 6.54 -15.29 -16.11
CA ALA A 80 5.79 -14.15 -16.64
C ALA A 80 4.92 -13.48 -15.56
N MET A 81 4.24 -14.29 -14.74
CA MET A 81 3.45 -13.80 -13.60
C MET A 81 4.30 -13.12 -12.53
N ALA A 82 5.51 -13.63 -12.26
CA ALA A 82 6.46 -13.00 -11.34
C ALA A 82 6.91 -11.62 -11.86
N LYS A 83 7.21 -11.51 -13.16
CA LYS A 83 7.55 -10.22 -13.79
C LYS A 83 6.41 -9.20 -13.66
N LEU A 84 5.17 -9.64 -13.88
CA LEU A 84 3.99 -8.79 -13.74
C LEU A 84 3.78 -8.35 -12.27
N THR A 85 4.05 -9.26 -11.33
CA THR A 85 3.99 -8.96 -9.89
C THR A 85 5.02 -7.93 -9.49
N LEU A 86 6.27 -8.08 -9.92
CA LEU A 86 7.33 -7.11 -9.63
C LEU A 86 6.99 -5.72 -10.18
N ARG A 87 6.39 -5.66 -11.37
CA ARG A 87 5.90 -4.40 -11.94
C ARG A 87 4.80 -3.78 -11.07
N TYR A 88 3.80 -4.58 -10.67
CA TYR A 88 2.73 -4.13 -9.77
C TYR A 88 3.30 -3.60 -8.45
N GLU A 89 4.27 -4.30 -7.88
CA GLU A 89 4.86 -3.89 -6.61
C GLU A 89 5.62 -2.57 -6.73
N ARG A 90 6.45 -2.45 -7.77
CA ARG A 90 7.22 -1.24 -8.05
C ARG A 90 6.34 -0.03 -8.34
N GLU A 91 5.28 -0.20 -9.12
CA GLU A 91 4.49 0.93 -9.61
C GLU A 91 3.38 1.32 -8.62
N LEU A 92 2.77 0.36 -7.92
CA LEU A 92 1.53 0.59 -7.16
C LEU A 92 1.59 0.17 -5.70
N LEU A 93 2.50 -0.73 -5.30
CA LEU A 93 2.57 -1.30 -3.95
C LEU A 93 3.75 -0.72 -3.14
N ASN A 94 3.93 0.59 -3.19
CA ASN A 94 5.06 1.27 -2.57
C ASN A 94 4.59 2.55 -1.83
N PRO A 95 5.36 3.04 -0.85
CA PRO A 95 4.96 4.20 -0.06
C PRO A 95 5.21 5.53 -0.78
N GLU A 96 6.06 5.54 -1.82
CA GLU A 96 6.37 6.73 -2.61
C GLU A 96 5.16 7.19 -3.43
N GLU A 97 4.41 6.24 -3.99
CA GLU A 97 3.18 6.50 -4.71
C GLU A 97 2.10 7.05 -3.75
N ALA A 98 1.96 6.46 -2.57
CA ALA A 98 1.05 6.97 -1.55
C ALA A 98 1.43 8.38 -1.06
N LEU A 99 2.72 8.71 -1.03
CA LEU A 99 3.23 10.05 -0.75
C LEU A 99 2.90 11.02 -1.90
N ARG A 100 3.12 10.64 -3.16
CA ARG A 100 2.77 11.45 -4.35
C ARG A 100 1.28 11.76 -4.42
N LEU A 101 0.43 10.79 -4.06
CA LEU A 101 -1.03 10.94 -4.04
C LEU A 101 -1.54 11.73 -2.81
N GLY A 102 -0.69 12.00 -1.82
CA GLY A 102 -1.04 12.74 -0.60
C GLY A 102 -1.78 11.91 0.46
N SER A 103 -1.90 10.59 0.27
CA SER A 103 -2.44 9.68 1.30
C SER A 103 -1.47 9.48 2.48
N VAL A 104 -0.18 9.71 2.23
CA VAL A 104 0.87 9.73 3.25
C VAL A 104 1.49 11.12 3.26
N SER A 105 1.70 11.68 4.44
CA SER A 105 2.29 13.01 4.63
C SER A 105 3.82 12.99 4.52
N SER A 106 4.47 11.92 5.00
CA SER A 106 5.93 11.77 4.92
C SER A 106 6.38 10.32 5.07
N ILE A 107 7.46 9.96 4.37
CA ILE A 107 8.19 8.71 4.61
C ILE A 107 9.22 8.94 5.71
N VAL A 108 9.31 8.02 6.67
CA VAL A 108 10.20 8.13 7.84
C VAL A 108 11.10 6.92 7.94
N MET A 109 12.41 7.15 8.06
CA MET A 109 13.39 6.06 8.16
C MET A 109 13.27 5.27 9.48
N PRO A 110 13.47 3.95 9.46
CA PRO A 110 13.63 3.16 10.67
C PRO A 110 14.74 3.74 11.56
N GLY A 111 14.47 3.91 12.86
CA GLY A 111 15.38 4.56 13.82
C GLY A 111 15.12 6.05 14.06
N HIS A 112 14.54 6.78 13.10
CA HIS A 112 14.16 8.18 13.28
C HIS A 112 12.69 8.38 13.66
N SER A 113 11.86 7.34 13.58
CA SER A 113 10.42 7.38 13.84
C SER A 113 10.06 8.05 15.17
N ARG A 114 10.72 7.68 16.27
CA ARG A 114 10.47 8.26 17.60
C ARG A 114 10.69 9.78 17.62
N LYS A 115 11.79 10.25 17.01
CA LYS A 115 12.14 11.68 16.97
C LYS A 115 11.12 12.46 16.13
N VAL A 116 10.79 11.94 14.95
CA VAL A 116 9.84 12.58 14.03
C VAL A 116 8.44 12.65 14.65
N LEU A 117 7.94 11.54 15.19
CA LEU A 117 6.64 11.48 15.84
C LEU A 117 6.58 12.39 17.07
N GLY A 118 7.61 12.37 17.92
CA GLY A 118 7.67 13.22 19.11
C GLY A 118 7.66 14.70 18.78
N ASN A 119 8.46 15.12 17.78
CA ASN A 119 8.49 16.51 17.33
C ASN A 119 7.15 16.94 16.73
N THR A 120 6.53 16.09 15.91
CA THR A 120 5.23 16.35 15.28
C THR A 120 4.14 16.46 16.35
N LEU A 121 4.14 15.57 17.34
CA LEU A 121 3.20 15.61 18.45
C LEU A 121 3.37 16.90 19.27
N CYS A 122 4.61 17.28 19.60
CA CYS A 122 4.89 18.52 20.30
C CYS A 122 4.39 19.74 19.53
N TYR A 123 4.57 19.74 18.20
CA TYR A 123 4.04 20.78 17.32
C TYR A 123 2.51 20.85 17.39
N LEU A 124 1.81 19.73 17.21
CA LEU A 124 0.35 19.69 17.27
C LEU A 124 -0.19 20.12 18.65
N LEU A 125 0.46 19.69 19.74
CA LEU A 125 0.05 20.05 21.10
C LEU A 125 0.21 21.55 21.39
N ARG A 126 1.19 22.24 20.80
CA ARG A 126 1.35 23.71 20.96
C ARG A 126 0.19 24.49 20.35
N HIS A 127 -0.46 23.94 19.33
CA HIS A 127 -1.59 24.56 18.63
C HIS A 127 -2.94 23.97 19.04
N TYR A 128 -2.94 22.95 19.91
CA TYR A 128 -4.16 22.29 20.34
C TYR A 128 -4.93 23.13 21.35
N GLN A 129 -6.17 23.50 21.01
CA GLN A 129 -7.11 24.09 21.95
C GLN A 129 -8.09 23.01 22.43
N PRO A 130 -8.09 22.67 23.74
CA PRO A 130 -9.02 21.69 24.27
C PRO A 130 -10.46 22.21 24.19
N SER A 131 -11.38 21.37 23.75
CA SER A 131 -12.82 21.64 23.73
C SER A 131 -13.57 20.45 24.32
N ALA A 132 -14.83 20.68 24.73
CA ALA A 132 -15.74 19.59 25.09
C ALA A 132 -15.91 18.63 23.90
N MET A 133 -16.15 17.35 24.21
CA MET A 133 -16.37 16.33 23.20
C MET A 133 -17.74 16.53 22.56
N ASN A 134 -17.77 17.06 21.33
CA ASN A 134 -19.00 17.42 20.63
C ASN A 134 -19.60 16.26 19.79
N GLY A 135 -19.05 15.05 19.89
CA GLY A 135 -19.51 13.90 19.12
C GLY A 135 -18.69 12.64 19.39
N PRO A 136 -19.07 11.51 18.78
CA PRO A 136 -18.33 10.26 18.94
C PRO A 136 -16.91 10.43 18.40
N GLN A 137 -15.93 10.05 19.22
CA GLN A 137 -14.54 9.97 18.83
C GLN A 137 -14.43 8.88 17.74
N ARG A 138 -14.27 9.28 16.48
CA ARG A 138 -13.99 8.33 15.39
C ARG A 138 -12.58 7.81 15.57
N GLU A 139 -12.38 6.51 15.72
CA GLU A 139 -11.05 5.89 15.72
C GLU A 139 -10.38 5.99 14.33
#